data_AF-A0A2Z6RFH6-F1
#
_entry.id   AF-A0A2Z6RFH6-F1
#
_cell.length_a   1.000
_cell.length_b   1.000
_cell.length_c   1.000
_cell.angle_alpha   90.00
_cell.angle_beta   90.00
_cell.angle_gamma   90.00
#
_symmetry.space_group_name_H-M   'P 1'
#
loop_
_entity.id
_entity.type
_entity.pdbx_description
1 polymer ?
#
loop_
_entity_poly.entity_id
_entity_poly.type
_entity_poly.pdbx_seq_one_letter_code
_entity_poly.pdbx_strand_id
1 'polypeptide(L)' 'MTNYKDIESALVEVIKVAYSQGTKKYDKMGLTYMNYLKTMQRKRDPDDHCKYVAKQRTSNEEVYNERMADFKNWYNEEVY' A
#
# COMPACT_ATOMS: atom_id res chain seq x y z
N MET A 1 6.09 -15.77 9.87
CA MET A 1 6.95 -14.69 9.34
C MET A 1 6.34 -14.29 8.02
N THR A 2 5.77 -13.09 7.92
CA THR A 2 5.16 -12.60 6.68
C THR A 2 6.23 -12.57 5.60
N ASN A 3 6.05 -13.34 4.53
CA ASN A 3 6.97 -13.33 3.39
C ASN A 3 6.40 -12.46 2.27
N TYR A 4 7.21 -12.20 1.24
CA TYR A 4 6.79 -11.42 0.08
C TYR A 4 5.44 -11.87 -0.53
N LYS A 5 5.13 -13.17 -0.57
CA LYS A 5 3.87 -13.68 -1.15
C LYS A 5 2.64 -13.27 -0.34
N ASP A 6 2.77 -13.17 0.97
CA ASP A 6 1.68 -12.70 1.83
C ASP A 6 1.38 -11.22 1.54
N ILE A 7 2.44 -10.42 1.36
CA ILE A 7 2.34 -8.99 1.00
C ILE A 7 1.76 -8.82 -0.41
N GLU A 8 2.23 -9.62 -1.37
CA GLU A 8 1.72 -9.63 -2.74
C GLU A 8 0.23 -9.97 -2.78
N SER A 9 -0.20 -10.99 -2.04
CA SER A 9 -1.61 -11.39 -1.96
C SER A 9 -2.47 -10.28 -1.38
N ALA A 10 -2.03 -9.66 -0.28
CA ALA A 10 -2.73 -8.53 0.33
C ALA A 10 -2.84 -7.33 -0.64
N LEU A 11 -1.79 -7.02 -1.40
CA LEU A 11 -1.83 -5.96 -2.40
C LEU A 11 -2.84 -6.24 -3.50
N VAL A 12 -2.90 -7.48 -3.99
CA VAL A 12 -3.89 -7.89 -5.01
C VAL A 12 -5.31 -7.71 -4.48
N GLU A 13 -5.59 -8.07 -3.24
CA GLU A 13 -6.91 -7.88 -2.62
C GLU A 13 -7.27 -6.40 -2.49
N VAL A 14 -6.36 -5.56 -2.00
CA VAL A 14 -6.58 -4.11 -1.90
C VAL A 14 -6.86 -3.49 -3.27
N ILE A 15 -6.11 -3.88 -4.31
CA ILE A 15 -6.33 -3.38 -5.67
C ILE A 15 -7.72 -3.76 -6.19
N LYS A 16 -8.14 -5.01 -5.99
CA LYS A 16 -9.47 -5.48 -6.40
C LYS A 16 -10.58 -4.69 -5.70
N VAL A 17 -10.49 -4.54 -4.38
CA VAL A 17 -11.49 -3.82 -3.58
C VAL A 17 -11.51 -2.34 -3.94
N ALA A 18 -10.36 -1.72 -4.21
CA ALA A 18 -10.30 -0.32 -4.62
C ALA A 18 -11.05 -0.10 -5.94
N TYR A 19 -10.76 -0.88 -6.97
CA TYR A 19 -11.46 -0.75 -8.25
C TYR A 19 -12.95 -1.14 -8.19
N SER A 20 -13.36 -1.98 -7.24
CA SER A 20 -14.80 -2.30 -7.08
C SER A 20 -15.62 -1.15 -6.50
N GLN A 21 -15.00 -0.11 -5.92
CA GLN A 21 -15.73 1.04 -5.39
C GLN A 21 -16.25 1.99 -6.48
N GLY A 22 -15.67 1.94 -7.69
CA GLY A 22 -16.17 2.70 -8.84
C GLY A 22 -16.06 4.23 -8.73
N THR A 23 -15.19 4.76 -7.85
CA THR A 23 -14.96 6.22 -7.72
C THR A 23 -13.51 6.58 -8.07
N LYS A 24 -13.31 7.80 -8.58
CA LYS A 24 -11.97 8.33 -8.93
C LYS A 24 -10.98 8.27 -7.77
N LYS A 25 -11.46 8.47 -6.53
CA LYS A 25 -10.66 8.39 -5.31
C LYS A 25 -10.05 6.99 -5.18
N TYR A 26 -10.87 5.96 -5.30
CA TYR A 26 -10.43 4.57 -5.17
C TYR A 26 -9.71 4.05 -6.41
N ASP A 27 -10.01 4.56 -7.61
CA ASP A 27 -9.22 4.25 -8.82
C ASP A 27 -7.77 4.73 -8.66
N LYS A 28 -7.56 5.94 -8.13
CA LYS A 28 -6.23 6.48 -7.83
C LYS A 28 -5.50 5.65 -6.77
N MET A 29 -6.24 5.16 -5.77
CA MET A 29 -5.71 4.24 -4.76
C MET A 29 -5.28 2.91 -5.41
N GLY A 30 -6.14 2.29 -6.21
CA GLY A 30 -5.86 1.06 -6.95
C GLY A 30 -4.63 1.17 -7.84
N LEU A 31 -4.49 2.27 -8.59
CA LEU A 31 -3.32 2.55 -9.41
C LEU A 31 -2.03 2.67 -8.58
N THR A 32 -2.10 3.31 -7.42
CA THR A 32 -0.96 3.46 -6.52
C THR A 32 -0.46 2.11 -6.01
N TYR A 33 -1.37 1.26 -5.54
CA TYR A 33 -1.01 -0.09 -5.07
C TYR A 33 -0.58 -1.00 -6.22
N MET A 34 -1.16 -0.87 -7.41
CA MET A 34 -0.74 -1.61 -8.60
C MET A 34 0.69 -1.25 -9.04
N ASN A 35 1.05 0.02 -9.00
CA ASN A 35 2.42 0.46 -9.29
C ASN A 35 3.42 -0.08 -8.26
N TYR A 36 3.02 -0.12 -6.98
CA TYR A 36 3.84 -0.73 -5.94
C TYR A 36 4.04 -2.23 -6.18
N LEU A 37 2.98 -2.98 -6.45
CA LEU A 37 3.04 -4.41 -6.78
C LEU A 37 3.99 -4.68 -7.95
N LYS A 38 3.83 -3.96 -9.06
CA LYS A 38 4.72 -4.07 -10.24
C LYS A 38 6.17 -3.77 -9.90
N THR A 39 6.41 -2.80 -9.02
CA THR A 39 7.77 -2.43 -8.59
C THR A 39 8.40 -3.58 -7.82
N MET A 40 7.66 -4.21 -6.90
CA MET A 40 8.17 -5.33 -6.10
C MET A 40 8.44 -6.57 -6.94
N GLN A 41 7.51 -6.94 -7.84
CA GLN A 41 7.66 -8.09 -8.75
C GLN A 41 8.89 -8.02 -9.65
N ARG A 42 9.39 -6.80 -9.92
CA ARG A 42 10.60 -6.57 -10.74
C ARG A 42 11.90 -6.63 -9.95
N LYS A 43 11.85 -6.72 -8.62
CA LYS A 43 13.06 -6.78 -7.78
C LYS A 43 13.63 -8.19 -7.80
N ARG A 44 14.96 -8.25 -7.82
CA ARG A 44 15.72 -9.51 -7.75
C ARG A 44 15.47 -10.26 -6.44
N ASP A 45 15.31 -9.51 -5.35
CA ASP A 45 14.92 -10.02 -4.03
C ASP A 45 13.73 -9.18 -3.50
N PRO A 46 12.50 -9.66 -3.69
CA PRO A 46 11.32 -8.96 -3.22
C PRO A 46 11.19 -8.89 -1.69
N ASP A 47 11.70 -9.89 -0.96
CA ASP A 47 11.67 -9.92 0.51
C ASP A 47 12.60 -8.85 1.10
N ASP A 48 13.82 -8.71 0.57
CA ASP A 48 14.74 -7.64 0.95
C ASP A 48 14.15 -6.26 0.62
N HIS A 49 13.53 -6.12 -0.56
CA HIS A 49 12.88 -4.88 -0.95
C HIS A 49 11.72 -4.51 0.00
N CYS A 50 10.90 -5.48 0.42
CA CYS A 50 9.83 -5.26 1.39
C CYS A 50 10.40 -4.74 2.72
N LYS A 51 11.47 -5.37 3.23
CA LYS A 51 12.15 -4.94 4.46
C LYS A 51 12.73 -3.52 4.33
N TYR A 52 13.35 -3.22 3.19
CA TYR A 52 13.86 -1.87 2.90
C TYR A 52 12.75 -0.82 2.90
N VAL A 53 11.64 -1.08 2.21
CA VAL A 53 10.50 -0.15 2.15
C VAL A 53 9.86 0.02 3.52
N ALA A 54 9.69 -1.06 4.30
CA ALA A 54 9.17 -0.97 5.66
C ALA A 54 10.02 -0.04 6.54
N LYS A 55 11.35 -0.22 6.53
CA LYS A 55 12.28 0.65 7.28
C LYS A 55 12.18 2.13 6.88
N GLN A 56 11.99 2.41 5.58
CA GLN A 56 11.85 3.78 5.09
C GLN A 56 10.48 4.38 5.43
N ARG A 57 9.43 3.56 5.44
CA ARG A 57 8.05 4.05 5.60
C ARG A 57 7.61 4.18 7.05
N THR A 58 8.15 3.35 7.93
CA THR A 58 7.77 3.25 9.34
C THR A 58 9.06 3.05 10.13
N SER A 59 9.96 4.02 10.04
CA SER A 59 11.29 3.97 10.69
C SER A 59 11.17 3.92 12.22
N ASN A 60 10.10 4.48 12.76
CA ASN A 60 9.72 4.42 14.16
C ASN A 60 8.19 4.48 14.32
N GLU A 61 7.73 4.36 15.56
CA GLU A 61 6.31 4.37 15.93
C GLU A 61 5.62 5.72 15.67
N GLU A 62 6.32 6.83 15.90
CA GLU A 62 5.81 8.19 15.67
C GLU A 62 5.46 8.40 14.19
N VAL A 63 6.39 8.09 13.28
CA VAL A 63 6.18 8.18 11.82
C VAL A 63 5.07 7.23 11.36
N TYR A 64 4.95 6.06 11.97
CA TYR A 64 3.85 5.14 11.68
C TYR A 64 2.50 5.76 12.07
N ASN A 65 2.41 6.33 13.28
CA ASN A 65 1.19 6.93 13.79
C ASN A 65 0.78 8.17 12.99
N GLU A 66 1.72 9.02 12.60
CA GLU A 66 1.48 10.17 11.71
C GLU A 66 0.88 9.71 10.38
N ARG A 67 1.50 8.74 9.72
CA ARG A 67 0.99 8.22 8.43
C ARG A 67 -0.36 7.55 8.57
N MET A 68 -0.62 6.89 9.69
CA MET A 68 -1.92 6.30 9.97
C MET A 68 -2.99 7.39 10.17
N ALA A 69 -2.65 8.50 10.81
CA ALA A 69 -3.54 9.65 10.95
C ALA A 69 -3.82 10.30 9.59
N ASP A 70 -2.79 10.53 8.77
CA ASP A 70 -2.95 11.06 7.41
C ASP A 70 -3.85 10.17 6.55
N PHE A 71 -3.64 8.85 6.63
CA PHE A 71 -4.47 7.88 5.91
C PHE A 71 -5.93 7.94 6.37
N LYS A 72 -6.19 8.00 7.69
CA LYS A 72 -7.55 8.11 8.24
C LYS A 72 -8.24 9.40 7.81
N ASN A 73 -7.51 10.52 7.84
CA ASN A 73 -8.03 11.81 7.38
C ASN A 73 -8.40 11.74 5.90
N TRP A 74 -7.47 11.28 5.04
CA TRP A 74 -7.73 11.09 3.62
C TRP A 74 -8.90 10.13 3.36
N TYR A 75 -9.03 9.05 4.13
CA TYR A 75 -10.14 8.10 3.98
C TYR A 75 -11.49 8.74 4.28
N ASN A 76 -11.56 9.54 5.35
CA ASN A 76 -12.77 10.23 5.79
C ASN A 76 -13.11 11.49 4.98
N GLU A 77 -12.18 12.04 4.20
CA GLU A 77 -12.48 13.12 3.25
C GLU A 77 -13.44 12.60 2.17
N GLU A 78 -14.69 13.09 2.21
CA GLU A 78 -15.66 12.86 1.12
C GLU A 78 -15.21 13.62 -0.12
N VAL A 79 -14.91 12.87 -1.19
CA VAL A 79 -14.65 13.44 -2.52
C VAL A 79 -15.94 13.24 -3.32
N TYR A 80 -16.82 14.23 -3.29
CA TYR A 80 -18.02 14.32 -4.13
C TYR A 80 -17.66 14.44 -5.62
#